data_AF-A0A7N2L5C9-F1
#
_entry.id   AF-A0A7N2L5C9-F1
#
_cell.length_a   1.000
_cell.length_b   1.000
_cell.length_c   1.000
_cell.angle_alpha   90.00
_cell.angle_beta   90.00
_cell.angle_gamma   90.00
#
_symmetry.space_group_name_H-M   'P 1'
#
loop_
_entity.id
_entity.type
_entity.pdbx_description
1 polymer ?
#
loop_
_entity_poly.entity_id
_entity_poly.type
_entity_poly.pdbx_seq_one_letter_code
_entity_poly.pdbx_strand_id
1 'polypeptide(L)'
;MQLQQIVLPSLPRPQVQVKWNKPMSGRVKINIDGLLMGSSKKACGGSVLRNSASDWILGFFRNLGTTSSIKAELWALKYDLTLSL
;
A
#
# COMPACT_ATOMS: atom_id res chain seq x y z
N MET A 1 16.29 -31.55 28.15
CA MET A 1 17.33 -30.83 27.39
C MET A 1 16.63 -29.86 26.45
N GLN A 2 16.40 -28.63 26.88
CA GLN A 2 15.77 -27.58 26.07
C GLN A 2 16.83 -26.98 25.14
N LEU A 3 16.56 -27.00 23.84
CA LEU A 3 17.33 -26.23 22.87
C LEU A 3 17.02 -24.75 23.10
N GLN A 4 18.00 -23.98 23.60
CA GLN A 4 17.90 -22.53 23.62
C GLN A 4 18.00 -22.03 22.18
N GLN A 5 16.95 -21.35 21.72
CA GLN A 5 16.94 -20.71 20.42
C GLN A 5 17.91 -19.52 20.47
N ILE A 6 18.98 -19.57 19.69
CA ILE A 6 19.92 -18.46 19.52
C ILE A 6 19.18 -17.32 18.84
N VAL A 7 18.75 -16.31 19.60
CA VAL A 7 18.22 -15.06 19.05
C VAL A 7 19.42 -14.25 18.60
N LEU A 8 19.71 -14.25 17.30
CA LEU A 8 20.68 -13.32 16.71
C LEU A 8 20.19 -11.89 16.95
N PRO A 9 21.05 -10.96 17.39
CA PRO A 9 20.67 -9.57 17.53
C PRO A 9 20.21 -9.04 16.17
N SER A 10 18.99 -8.49 16.12
CA SER A 10 18.50 -7.86 14.90
C SER A 10 19.43 -6.72 14.51
N LEU A 11 19.98 -6.76 13.31
CA LEU A 11 20.72 -5.63 12.77
C LEU A 11 19.84 -4.36 12.85
N PRO A 12 20.42 -3.19 13.16
CA PRO A 12 19.66 -1.95 13.18
C PRO A 12 18.99 -1.76 11.82
N ARG A 13 17.66 -1.71 11.81
CA ARG A 13 16.90 -1.42 10.59
C ARG A 13 17.22 0.02 10.19
N PRO A 14 17.81 0.26 9.01
CA PRO A 14 18.07 1.62 8.57
C PRO A 14 16.74 2.37 8.50
N GLN A 15 16.66 3.47 9.25
CA GLN A 15 15.53 4.38 9.14
C GLN A 15 15.74 5.23 7.88
N VAL A 16 14.84 5.05 6.92
CA VAL A 16 14.81 5.86 5.70
C VAL A 16 13.82 6.99 5.92
N GLN A 17 14.25 8.23 5.72
CA GLN A 17 13.34 9.36 5.72
C GLN A 17 12.52 9.33 4.43
N VAL A 18 11.23 9.02 4.55
CA VAL A 18 10.29 9.02 3.43
C VAL A 18 9.46 10.29 3.49
N LYS A 19 9.39 11.01 2.37
CA LYS A 19 8.48 12.16 2.20
C LYS A 19 7.66 12.00 0.94
N TRP A 20 6.40 12.43 1.01
CA TRP A 20 5.58 12.55 -0.19
C TRP A 20 6.04 13.79 -0.98
N ASN A 21 6.36 13.60 -2.26
CA ASN A 21 6.68 14.69 -3.19
C ASN A 21 5.57 14.80 -4.23
N LYS A 22 5.12 16.02 -4.56
CA LYS A 22 4.14 16.21 -5.65
C LYS A 22 4.69 15.74 -7.00
N PRO A 23 3.85 15.22 -7.92
CA PRO A 23 4.30 14.87 -9.26
C PRO A 23 4.68 16.13 -10.05
N MET A 24 5.55 15.96 -11.07
CA MET A 24 5.87 17.04 -12.01
C MET A 24 4.64 17.43 -12.85
N SER A 25 4.64 18.64 -13.42
CA SER A 25 3.55 19.09 -14.29
C SER A 25 3.32 18.11 -15.44
N GLY A 26 2.05 17.87 -15.77
CA GLY A 26 1.63 16.88 -16.77
C GLY A 26 1.75 15.42 -16.32
N ARG A 27 2.09 15.15 -15.05
CA ARG A 27 2.10 13.80 -14.47
C ARG A 27 1.03 13.65 -13.39
N VAL A 28 0.57 12.42 -13.24
CA VAL A 28 -0.33 11.99 -12.17
C VAL A 28 0.45 11.16 -11.16
N LYS A 29 0.09 11.29 -9.89
CA LYS A 29 0.55 10.40 -8.83
C LYS A 29 -0.59 9.53 -8.35
N ILE A 30 -0.34 8.24 -8.25
CA ILE A 30 -1.27 7.24 -7.72
C ILE A 30 -0.82 6.88 -6.30
N ASN A 31 -1.70 7.10 -5.33
CA ASN A 31 -1.51 6.63 -3.95
C ASN A 31 -2.45 5.45 -3.73
N ILE A 32 -1.92 4.29 -3.32
CA ILE A 32 -2.70 3.09 -2.98
C ILE A 32 -2.82 2.94 -1.47
N ASP A 33 -3.87 2.26 -1.03
CA ASP A 33 -4.04 1.85 0.35
C ASP A 33 -4.86 0.56 0.45
N GLY A 34 -4.61 -0.21 1.51
CA GLY A 34 -5.31 -1.44 1.85
C GLY A 34 -5.84 -1.40 3.28
N LEU A 35 -7.08 -1.83 3.46
CA LEU A 35 -7.68 -2.01 4.77
C LEU A 35 -7.90 -3.50 5.05
N LEU A 36 -7.61 -3.91 6.29
CA LEU A 36 -7.89 -5.26 6.79
C LEU A 36 -8.65 -5.18 8.12
N MET A 37 -9.83 -5.80 8.16
CA MET A 37 -10.63 -5.91 9.37
C MET A 37 -10.20 -7.14 10.17
N GLY A 38 -9.57 -6.93 11.33
CA GLY A 38 -8.86 -7.98 12.08
C GLY A 38 -9.68 -9.23 12.42
N SER A 39 -10.91 -9.07 12.93
CA SER A 39 -11.75 -10.20 13.37
C SER A 39 -12.36 -10.99 12.22
N SER A 40 -12.71 -10.33 11.12
CA SER A 40 -13.39 -10.96 9.98
C SER A 40 -12.45 -11.31 8.83
N LYS A 41 -11.19 -10.87 8.88
CA LYS A 41 -10.20 -10.94 7.80
C LYS A 41 -10.70 -10.38 6.46
N LYS A 42 -11.76 -9.57 6.50
CA LYS A 42 -12.27 -8.86 5.32
C LYS A 42 -11.29 -7.76 4.97
N ALA A 43 -10.91 -7.68 3.72
CA ALA A 43 -10.02 -6.63 3.25
C ALA A 43 -10.63 -5.89 2.07
N CYS A 44 -10.24 -4.62 1.95
CA CYS A 44 -10.44 -3.85 0.73
C CYS A 44 -9.13 -3.18 0.32
N GLY A 45 -9.01 -2.89 -0.96
CA GLY A 45 -7.91 -2.10 -1.51
C GLY A 45 -8.47 -0.98 -2.34
N GLY A 46 -7.75 0.13 -2.44
CA GLY A 46 -8.17 1.27 -3.21
C GLY A 46 -7.01 2.18 -3.60
N SER A 47 -7.33 3.19 -4.38
CA SER A 47 -6.36 4.19 -4.80
C SER A 47 -6.97 5.57 -4.96
N VAL A 48 -6.09 6.56 -4.97
CA VAL A 48 -6.38 7.97 -5.21
C VAL A 48 -5.35 8.53 -6.20
N LEU A 49 -5.85 9.07 -7.31
CA LEU A 49 -5.08 9.79 -8.32
C LEU A 49 -5.06 11.28 -7.99
N ARG A 50 -3.87 11.87 -8.02
CA ARG A 50 -3.66 13.31 -7.80
C ARG A 50 -2.84 13.94 -8.92
N ASN A 51 -3.22 15.16 -9.31
CA ASN A 51 -2.46 15.96 -10.28
C ASN A 51 -1.24 16.63 -9.61
N SER A 52 -0.46 17.39 -10.38
CA SER A 52 0.69 18.16 -9.89
C SER A 52 0.33 19.35 -8.98
N ALA A 53 -0.93 19.80 -9.01
CA ALA A 53 -1.47 20.77 -8.06
C ALA A 53 -1.94 20.11 -6.74
N SER A 54 -1.82 18.78 -6.65
CA SER A 54 -2.29 17.94 -5.52
C SER A 54 -3.81 17.80 -5.42
N ASP A 55 -4.55 18.26 -6.43
CA ASP A 55 -6.00 18.05 -6.51
C ASP A 55 -6.30 16.57 -6.72
N TRP A 56 -7.42 16.15 -6.14
CA TRP A 56 -7.98 14.83 -6.40
C TRP A 56 -8.57 14.79 -7.81
N ILE A 57 -8.16 13.78 -8.59
CA ILE A 57 -8.69 13.54 -9.94
C ILE A 57 -9.74 12.42 -9.91
N LEU A 58 -9.38 11.28 -9.32
CA LEU A 58 -10.17 10.06 -9.30
C LEU A 58 -9.74 9.18 -8.13
N GLY A 59 -10.63 8.31 -7.65
CA GLY A 59 -10.26 7.22 -6.74
C GLY A 59 -11.21 6.05 -6.89
N PHE A 60 -10.76 4.86 -6.48
CA PHE A 60 -11.60 3.68 -6.39
C PHE A 60 -11.30 2.92 -5.10
N PHE A 61 -12.23 2.05 -4.74
CA PHE A 61 -11.99 1.03 -3.74
C PHE A 61 -12.70 -0.25 -4.18
N ARG A 62 -12.22 -1.40 -3.70
CA ARG A 62 -12.84 -2.69 -3.95
C ARG A 62 -12.79 -3.56 -2.71
N ASN A 63 -13.93 -4.14 -2.37
CA ASN A 63 -14.01 -5.23 -1.40
C ASN A 63 -13.38 -6.50 -2.01
N LEU A 64 -12.35 -7.03 -1.37
CA LEU A 64 -11.59 -8.20 -1.82
C LEU A 64 -12.00 -9.47 -1.05
N GLY A 65 -13.01 -9.37 -0.19
CA GLY A 65 -13.44 -10.46 0.68
C GLY A 65 -12.35 -10.83 1.67
N THR A 66 -12.21 -12.11 1.95
CA THR A 66 -11.24 -12.63 2.91
C THR A 66 -9.85 -12.74 2.27
N THR A 67 -8.93 -11.86 2.65
CA THR A 67 -7.54 -11.87 2.15
C THR A 67 -6.57 -11.24 3.14
N SER A 68 -5.27 -11.22 2.84
CA SER A 68 -4.26 -10.55 3.68
C SER A 68 -4.14 -9.07 3.32
N SER A 69 -3.62 -8.26 4.27
CA SER A 69 -3.33 -6.85 4.03
C SER A 69 -2.39 -6.66 2.82
N ILE A 70 -1.32 -7.46 2.74
CA ILE A 70 -0.38 -7.42 1.61
C ILE A 70 -1.09 -7.68 0.27
N LYS A 71 -2.00 -8.65 0.22
CA LYS A 71 -2.76 -8.94 -1.01
C LYS A 71 -3.72 -7.81 -1.35
N ALA A 72 -4.26 -7.10 -0.36
CA ALA A 72 -5.12 -5.95 -0.60
C ALA A 72 -4.36 -4.78 -1.22
N GLU A 73 -3.18 -4.44 -0.67
CA GLU A 73 -2.26 -3.44 -1.20
C GLU A 73 -1.81 -3.76 -2.63
N LEU A 74 -1.37 -5.01 -2.87
CA LEU A 74 -0.92 -5.44 -4.19
C LEU A 74 -2.04 -5.47 -5.23
N TRP A 75 -3.28 -5.76 -4.80
CA TRP A 75 -4.42 -5.72 -5.70
C TRP A 75 -4.72 -4.28 -6.15
N ALA A 76 -4.71 -3.32 -5.23
CA ALA A 76 -4.86 -1.90 -5.57
C ALA A 76 -3.80 -1.45 -6.59
N LEU A 77 -2.52 -1.77 -6.33
CA LEU A 77 -1.42 -1.48 -7.25
C LEU A 77 -1.62 -2.09 -8.65
N LYS A 78 -2.00 -3.37 -8.71
CA LYS A 78 -2.22 -4.06 -9.99
C LYS A 78 -3.34 -3.38 -10.79
N TYR A 79 -4.43 -3.01 -10.12
CA TYR A 79 -5.56 -2.37 -10.76
C TYR A 79 -5.17 -1.01 -11.34
N ASP A 80 -4.46 -0.18 -10.57
CA ASP A 80 -3.95 1.11 -11.03
C ASP A 80 -3.02 0.99 -12.23
N LEU A 81 -2.06 0.05 -12.20
CA LEU A 81 -1.16 -0.18 -13.32
C LEU A 81 -1.92 -0.56 -14.60
N THR A 82 -3.01 -1.33 -14.46
CA THR A 82 -3.87 -1.72 -15.58
C THR A 82 -4.69 -0.56 -16.11
N LEU A 83 -5.10 0.39 -15.24
CA LEU A 83 -5.86 1.57 -15.65
C LEU A 83 -4.96 2.65 -16.29
N SER A 84 -3.67 2.67 -15.94
CA SER A 84 -2.68 3.64 -16.40
C SER A 84 -1.96 3.28 -17.71
N LEU A 85 -2.22 2.09 -18.26
CA LEU A 85 -1.72 1.58 -19.55
C LEU A 85 -2.86 1.53 -20.56
#